data_AF-A0A6N7S506-F1
#
_entry.id   AF-A0A6N7S506-F1
#
_cell.length_a   1.000
_cell.length_b   1.000
_cell.length_c   1.000
_cell.angle_alpha   90.00
_cell.angle_beta   90.00
_cell.angle_gamma   90.00
#
_symmetry.space_group_name_H-M   'P 1'
#
loop_
_entity.id
_entity.type
_entity.pdbx_description
1 polymer ?
#
loop_
_entity_poly.entity_id
_entity_poly.type
_entity_poly.pdbx_seq_one_letter_code
_entity_poly.pdbx_strand_id
1 'polypeptide(L)'
;MLKIWLKVLGLSLLLSGCTTVQSQPSLSSWKDNPLPPALSQPLTLLCSSDTHYQSERLESQVSVVPQMIYNEAILTAMLDQMQKAKPDRIILTGDLVNQGDLEDHQKMAALLRKVNETVPVRVICGNHDLAMVTRDEFEALYHEFGYDQAYARDPNSLSYAELTESGVLLLMLDTNAVRPGASDGTLSASTLRWLRELAEQARQAGWLMLTFSHHNLLDHTVTAAEDVVSDADAVKSLFQQFGIKTHISGHRHTGHIKTETDGESSLTEIVLPMPIAWPNTYGQIAISTEAVLQYTQQSIDVAAWAQEQGSSNPDLLDFYAYSYAAQRAVNQNTLDSTLKDVELTEEQRASMEDLFQQTMLSYRQGQLDQVRTELLQHPGYQTWQTSGPDTIWKRWIQALLSDESQSSGDHVRVAY
;
A
#
# COMPACT_ATOMS: atom_id res chain seq x y z
N MET A 1 17.40 -79.08 4.80
CA MET A 1 18.09 -77.92 5.41
C MET A 1 17.96 -76.76 4.42
N LEU A 2 16.80 -76.13 4.28
CA LEU A 2 16.30 -74.99 5.08
C LEU A 2 17.32 -73.85 5.22
N LYS A 3 17.12 -72.78 4.45
CA LYS A 3 17.19 -71.38 4.92
C LYS A 3 16.34 -70.50 3.99
N ILE A 4 15.08 -70.39 4.42
CA ILE A 4 14.10 -69.32 4.18
C ILE A 4 14.73 -67.96 4.48
N TRP A 5 14.32 -66.89 3.78
CA TRP A 5 14.02 -65.52 4.25
C TRP A 5 13.67 -64.69 2.99
N LEU A 6 12.73 -63.76 2.91
CA LEU A 6 11.43 -63.49 3.54
C LEU A 6 10.87 -62.35 2.66
N LYS A 7 9.60 -62.42 2.24
CA LYS A 7 8.94 -61.31 1.54
C LYS A 7 8.73 -60.15 2.52
N VAL A 8 9.06 -58.93 2.11
CA VAL A 8 8.45 -57.72 2.67
C VAL A 8 7.89 -56.91 1.49
N LEU A 9 6.57 -57.01 1.31
CA LEU A 9 5.80 -56.04 0.56
C LEU A 9 5.83 -54.73 1.37
N GLY A 10 6.57 -53.74 0.88
CA GLY A 10 6.40 -52.35 1.30
C GLY A 10 5.22 -51.76 0.55
N LEU A 11 4.06 -51.76 1.20
CA LEU A 11 2.85 -51.09 0.73
C LEU A 11 3.09 -49.57 0.81
N SER A 12 3.52 -48.94 -0.28
CA SER A 12 3.53 -47.48 -0.39
C SER A 12 2.10 -46.99 -0.54
N LEU A 13 1.46 -46.69 0.60
CA LEU A 13 0.24 -45.89 0.68
C LEU A 13 0.55 -44.51 0.12
N LEU A 14 0.24 -44.31 -1.17
CA LEU A 14 0.01 -42.99 -1.74
C LEU A 14 -1.23 -42.41 -1.05
N LEU A 15 -1.00 -41.64 0.02
CA LEU A 15 -1.99 -40.71 0.54
C LEU A 15 -2.08 -39.56 -0.46
N SER A 16 -2.86 -39.76 -1.52
CA SER A 16 -3.42 -38.67 -2.31
C SER A 16 -4.38 -37.91 -1.40
N GLY A 17 -3.86 -36.99 -0.61
CA GLY A 17 -4.65 -35.95 0.01
C GLY A 17 -5.21 -35.09 -1.12
N CYS A 18 -6.43 -35.40 -1.56
CA CYS A 18 -7.25 -34.44 -2.28
C CYS A 18 -7.48 -33.28 -1.32
N THR A 19 -6.63 -32.27 -1.36
CA THR A 19 -7.02 -30.92 -0.98
C THR A 19 -8.08 -30.53 -2.00
N THR A 20 -9.34 -30.65 -1.61
CA THR A 20 -10.43 -29.98 -2.30
C THR A 20 -10.08 -28.51 -2.31
N VAL A 21 -9.56 -28.02 -3.44
CA VAL A 21 -9.64 -26.61 -3.79
C VAL A 21 -11.12 -26.28 -3.67
N GLN A 22 -11.49 -25.46 -2.70
CA GLN A 22 -12.81 -24.84 -2.71
C GLN A 22 -12.86 -24.02 -3.99
N SER A 23 -13.53 -24.57 -5.01
CA SER A 23 -13.85 -23.83 -6.21
C SER A 23 -14.62 -22.58 -5.77
N GLN A 24 -14.03 -21.41 -6.00
CA GLN A 24 -14.77 -20.17 -5.84
C GLN A 24 -16.01 -20.22 -6.75
N PRO A 25 -17.18 -19.75 -6.27
CA PRO A 25 -18.30 -19.56 -7.15
C PRO A 25 -17.91 -18.56 -8.26
N SER A 26 -17.97 -19.00 -9.52
CA SER A 26 -17.87 -18.10 -10.66
C SER A 26 -18.99 -17.06 -10.60
N LEU A 27 -18.70 -15.80 -10.95
CA LEU A 27 -19.61 -14.64 -10.85
C LEU A 27 -20.84 -14.61 -11.76
N SER A 28 -21.23 -15.74 -12.29
CA SER A 28 -22.64 -15.96 -12.58
C SER A 28 -23.51 -15.96 -11.31
N SER A 29 -22.93 -15.99 -10.10
CA SER A 29 -23.63 -16.40 -8.88
C SER A 29 -24.51 -15.37 -8.17
N TRP A 30 -24.24 -14.05 -8.21
CA TRP A 30 -25.03 -13.10 -7.40
C TRP A 30 -26.41 -12.77 -7.98
N LYS A 31 -26.62 -13.00 -9.28
CA LYS A 31 -27.96 -12.88 -9.89
C LYS A 31 -28.91 -13.98 -9.39
N ASP A 32 -28.37 -15.11 -8.94
CA ASP A 32 -29.12 -16.31 -8.55
C ASP A 32 -28.99 -16.65 -7.05
N ASN A 33 -28.11 -15.97 -6.30
CA ASN A 33 -27.89 -16.18 -4.86
C ASN A 33 -28.32 -14.97 -4.02
N PRO A 34 -28.83 -15.20 -2.80
CA PRO A 34 -29.10 -14.12 -1.86
C PRO A 34 -27.80 -13.40 -1.49
N LEU A 35 -27.83 -12.07 -1.52
CA LEU A 35 -26.72 -11.23 -1.09
C LEU A 35 -26.51 -11.37 0.44
N PRO A 36 -25.26 -11.30 0.94
CA PRO A 36 -25.00 -11.29 2.38
C PRO A 36 -25.69 -10.06 3.00
N PRO A 37 -26.38 -10.16 4.14
CA PRO A 37 -27.08 -9.02 4.72
C PRO A 37 -26.14 -8.06 5.47
N ALA A 38 -25.22 -8.55 6.29
CA ALA A 38 -24.31 -7.71 7.08
C ALA A 38 -23.00 -8.45 7.38
N LEU A 39 -22.06 -7.77 8.04
CA LEU A 39 -20.78 -8.35 8.45
C LEU A 39 -20.97 -9.65 9.24
N SER A 40 -20.68 -10.80 8.61
CA SER A 40 -21.03 -12.12 9.14
C SER A 40 -19.83 -12.96 9.56
N GLN A 41 -18.64 -12.62 9.05
CA GLN A 41 -17.37 -13.28 9.31
C GLN A 41 -16.25 -12.23 9.34
N PRO A 42 -15.14 -12.48 10.05
CA PRO A 42 -13.99 -11.58 9.97
C PRO A 42 -13.46 -11.52 8.53
N LEU A 43 -12.77 -10.43 8.21
CA LEU A 43 -12.16 -10.21 6.90
C LEU A 43 -10.71 -9.75 7.09
N THR A 44 -9.77 -10.40 6.41
CA THR A 44 -8.35 -10.03 6.37
C THR A 44 -7.96 -9.63 4.96
N LEU A 45 -7.46 -8.42 4.81
CA LEU A 45 -6.93 -7.88 3.55
C LEU A 45 -5.45 -7.59 3.72
N LEU A 46 -4.64 -7.96 2.74
CA LEU A 46 -3.27 -7.45 2.63
C LEU A 46 -3.20 -6.44 1.50
N CYS A 47 -2.70 -5.25 1.79
CA CYS A 47 -2.75 -4.11 0.88
C CYS A 47 -1.34 -3.59 0.59
N SER A 48 -1.08 -3.20 -0.66
CA SER A 48 0.14 -2.49 -1.05
C SER A 48 -0.21 -1.44 -2.12
N SER A 49 0.72 -0.51 -2.37
CA SER A 49 0.62 0.50 -3.42
C SER A 49 1.99 0.80 -3.97
N ASP A 50 2.07 1.48 -5.12
CA ASP A 50 3.33 2.03 -5.62
C ASP A 50 4.41 0.95 -5.79
N THR A 51 4.05 -0.22 -6.32
CA THR A 51 5.04 -1.29 -6.53
C THR A 51 6.08 -0.88 -7.56
N HIS A 52 5.73 0.03 -8.48
CA HIS A 52 6.59 0.58 -9.53
C HIS A 52 7.43 -0.53 -10.18
N TYR A 53 6.77 -1.65 -10.53
CA TYR A 53 7.46 -2.80 -11.11
C TYR A 53 8.18 -2.36 -12.39
N GLN A 54 9.43 -2.81 -12.52
CA GLN A 54 10.22 -2.60 -13.72
C GLN A 54 11.07 -3.84 -14.00
N SER A 55 10.92 -4.41 -15.18
CA SER A 55 11.61 -5.65 -15.55
C SER A 55 13.02 -5.43 -16.08
N GLU A 56 13.26 -4.29 -16.73
CA GLU A 56 14.58 -3.89 -17.21
C GLU A 56 14.94 -2.51 -16.66
N ARG A 57 15.90 -2.47 -15.73
CA ARG A 57 16.52 -1.20 -15.34
C ARG A 57 17.81 -1.03 -16.11
N LEU A 58 17.89 0.00 -16.93
CA LEU A 58 19.18 0.44 -17.48
C LEU A 58 20.07 0.89 -16.31
N GLU A 59 21.31 0.37 -16.22
CA GLU A 59 22.29 0.76 -15.18
C GLU A 59 22.51 2.28 -15.11
N SER A 60 22.27 3.00 -16.22
CA SER A 60 22.37 4.46 -16.32
C SER A 60 21.20 5.23 -15.70
N GLN A 61 20.09 4.58 -15.36
CA GLN A 61 18.96 5.24 -14.72
C GLN A 61 19.22 5.37 -13.22
N VAL A 62 19.44 6.59 -12.75
CA VAL A 62 19.51 6.92 -11.33
C VAL A 62 18.09 7.00 -10.78
N SER A 63 17.73 6.04 -9.94
CA SER A 63 16.49 6.09 -9.14
C SER A 63 16.73 6.86 -7.86
N VAL A 64 15.75 7.67 -7.45
CA VAL A 64 15.74 8.34 -6.12
C VAL A 64 15.46 7.34 -4.99
N VAL A 65 14.91 6.17 -5.30
CA VAL A 65 14.75 5.04 -4.39
C VAL A 65 15.89 4.04 -4.65
N PRO A 66 16.90 3.95 -3.77
CA PRO A 66 18.10 3.16 -4.03
C PRO A 66 17.81 1.65 -4.14
N GLN A 67 16.80 1.15 -3.41
CA GLN A 67 16.36 -0.24 -3.41
C GLN A 67 15.73 -0.68 -4.74
N MET A 68 15.44 0.23 -5.67
CA MET A 68 14.85 -0.11 -6.98
C MET A 68 15.74 -1.02 -7.83
N ILE A 69 17.02 -1.20 -7.49
CA ILE A 69 17.88 -2.21 -8.13
C ILE A 69 17.46 -3.65 -7.79
N TYR A 70 16.71 -3.82 -6.70
CA TYR A 70 16.17 -5.09 -6.21
C TYR A 70 14.63 -5.14 -6.32
N ASN A 71 14.03 -4.30 -7.17
CA ASN A 71 12.58 -4.16 -7.28
C ASN A 71 11.86 -5.51 -7.44
N GLU A 72 12.25 -6.34 -8.41
CA GLU A 72 11.63 -7.65 -8.63
C GLU A 72 11.80 -8.59 -7.43
N ALA A 73 12.96 -8.60 -6.77
CA ALA A 73 13.20 -9.43 -5.58
C ALA A 73 12.30 -9.00 -4.41
N ILE A 74 12.13 -7.70 -4.19
CA ILE A 74 11.28 -7.16 -3.12
C ILE A 74 9.80 -7.44 -3.42
N LEU A 75 9.35 -7.19 -4.66
CA LEU A 75 7.99 -7.46 -5.09
C LEU A 75 7.62 -8.94 -4.97
N THR A 76 8.49 -9.82 -5.46
CA THR A 76 8.23 -11.27 -5.41
C THR A 76 8.30 -11.82 -3.99
N ALA A 77 9.18 -11.30 -3.12
CA ALA A 77 9.17 -11.60 -1.69
C ALA A 77 7.87 -11.16 -1.01
N MET A 78 7.39 -9.95 -1.30
CA MET A 78 6.12 -9.44 -0.77
C MET A 78 4.94 -10.31 -1.21
N LEU A 79 4.83 -10.59 -2.51
CA LEU A 79 3.74 -11.40 -3.06
C LEU A 79 3.75 -12.83 -2.52
N ASP A 80 4.92 -13.46 -2.39
CA ASP A 80 5.08 -14.79 -1.79
C ASP A 80 4.66 -14.79 -0.31
N GLN A 81 5.11 -13.80 0.46
CA GLN A 81 4.71 -13.64 1.87
C GLN A 81 3.19 -13.42 2.02
N MET A 82 2.61 -12.56 1.19
CA MET A 82 1.16 -12.32 1.18
C MET A 82 0.38 -13.58 0.80
N GLN A 83 0.84 -14.33 -0.20
CA GLN A 83 0.23 -15.58 -0.64
C GLN A 83 0.28 -16.64 0.47
N LYS A 84 1.43 -16.80 1.13
CA LYS A 84 1.61 -17.73 2.27
C LYS A 84 0.72 -17.38 3.47
N ALA A 85 0.44 -16.10 3.69
CA ALA A 85 -0.45 -15.62 4.75
C ALA A 85 -1.93 -15.96 4.52
N LYS A 86 -2.32 -16.27 3.27
CA LYS A 86 -3.69 -16.64 2.87
C LYS A 86 -4.78 -15.66 3.37
N PRO A 87 -4.66 -14.36 3.08
CA PRO A 87 -5.72 -13.42 3.39
C PRO A 87 -6.97 -13.69 2.54
N ASP A 88 -8.08 -13.04 2.87
CA ASP A 88 -9.28 -13.11 2.04
C ASP A 88 -9.03 -12.46 0.68
N ARG A 89 -8.32 -11.32 0.64
CA ARG A 89 -7.91 -10.64 -0.60
C ARG A 89 -6.53 -9.99 -0.45
N ILE A 90 -5.82 -9.88 -1.56
CA ILE A 90 -4.71 -8.94 -1.73
C ILE A 90 -5.21 -7.75 -2.55
N ILE A 91 -4.91 -6.51 -2.12
CA ILE A 91 -5.35 -5.29 -2.80
C ILE A 91 -4.14 -4.42 -3.16
N LEU A 92 -4.01 -4.06 -4.43
CA LEU A 92 -2.98 -3.15 -4.94
C LEU A 92 -3.60 -1.83 -5.39
N THR A 93 -3.23 -0.72 -4.76
CA THR A 93 -3.90 0.57 -4.96
C THR A 93 -3.24 1.48 -5.99
N GLY A 94 -2.70 0.92 -7.06
CA GLY A 94 -2.13 1.66 -8.18
C GLY A 94 -0.61 1.80 -8.18
N ASP A 95 -0.11 2.39 -9.26
CA ASP A 95 1.30 2.45 -9.65
C ASP A 95 1.94 1.06 -9.59
N LEU A 96 1.28 0.13 -10.28
CA LEU A 96 1.72 -1.26 -10.40
C LEU A 96 3.07 -1.34 -11.11
N VAL A 97 3.26 -0.53 -12.17
CA VAL A 97 4.49 -0.47 -12.97
C VAL A 97 5.09 0.93 -12.98
N ASN A 98 6.40 1.04 -13.21
CA ASN A 98 7.14 2.30 -13.05
C ASN A 98 6.87 3.32 -14.17
N GLN A 99 6.80 2.91 -15.44
CA GLN A 99 6.67 3.84 -16.59
C GLN A 99 5.34 3.69 -17.35
N GLY A 100 4.52 2.70 -16.98
CA GLY A 100 3.25 2.39 -17.67
C GLY A 100 3.41 1.62 -18.98
N ASP A 101 4.62 1.16 -19.31
CA ASP A 101 4.81 0.44 -20.57
C ASP A 101 4.15 -0.94 -20.56
N LEU A 102 3.75 -1.36 -21.76
CA LEU A 102 2.97 -2.58 -21.95
C LEU A 102 3.73 -3.85 -21.52
N GLU A 103 5.06 -3.86 -21.66
CA GLU A 103 5.86 -5.05 -21.33
C GLU A 103 5.93 -5.28 -19.82
N ASP A 104 6.18 -4.21 -19.06
CA ASP A 104 6.15 -4.26 -17.60
C ASP A 104 4.75 -4.61 -17.09
N HIS A 105 3.68 -4.09 -17.71
CA HIS A 105 2.32 -4.49 -17.36
C HIS A 105 2.07 -5.98 -17.61
N GLN A 106 2.51 -6.52 -18.75
CA GLN A 106 2.35 -7.95 -19.07
C GLN A 106 3.09 -8.84 -18.06
N LYS A 107 4.32 -8.45 -17.67
CA LYS A 107 5.13 -9.18 -16.68
C LYS A 107 4.51 -9.08 -15.29
N MET A 108 4.07 -7.90 -14.87
CA MET A 108 3.37 -7.68 -13.61
C MET A 108 2.08 -8.51 -13.54
N ALA A 109 1.23 -8.46 -14.58
CA ALA A 109 0.03 -9.30 -14.65
C ALA A 109 0.35 -10.80 -14.59
N ALA A 110 1.45 -11.26 -15.19
CA ALA A 110 1.89 -12.65 -15.10
C ALA A 110 2.34 -13.05 -13.68
N LEU A 111 2.98 -12.14 -12.92
CA LEU A 111 3.31 -12.35 -11.51
C LEU A 111 2.04 -12.44 -10.66
N LEU A 112 1.11 -11.48 -10.83
CA LEU A 112 -0.14 -11.45 -10.08
C LEU A 112 -1.04 -12.66 -10.36
N ARG A 113 -1.07 -13.15 -11.60
CA ARG A 113 -1.85 -14.34 -11.98
C ARG A 113 -1.48 -15.58 -11.16
N LYS A 114 -0.18 -15.79 -10.92
CA LYS A 114 0.30 -16.92 -10.09
C LYS A 114 -0.20 -16.82 -8.64
N VAL A 115 -0.32 -15.61 -8.10
CA VAL A 115 -0.85 -15.38 -6.75
C VAL A 115 -2.37 -15.58 -6.75
N ASN A 116 -3.04 -15.01 -7.75
CA ASN A 116 -4.50 -15.03 -7.96
C ASN A 116 -5.09 -16.44 -8.08
N GLU A 117 -4.28 -17.43 -8.49
CA GLU A 117 -4.66 -18.86 -8.50
C GLU A 117 -5.04 -19.39 -7.11
N THR A 118 -4.56 -18.77 -6.03
CA THR A 118 -4.75 -19.27 -4.65
C THR A 118 -5.27 -18.23 -3.67
N VAL A 119 -4.97 -16.95 -3.91
CA VAL A 119 -5.41 -15.82 -3.08
C VAL A 119 -5.90 -14.73 -4.03
N PRO A 120 -7.17 -14.29 -3.97
CA PRO A 120 -7.69 -13.36 -4.96
C PRO A 120 -7.00 -11.99 -4.85
N VAL A 121 -6.52 -11.50 -5.98
CA VAL A 121 -5.86 -10.20 -6.11
C VAL A 121 -6.84 -9.18 -6.70
N ARG A 122 -6.84 -7.96 -6.17
CA ARG A 122 -7.63 -6.81 -6.62
C ARG A 122 -6.72 -5.65 -6.94
N VAL A 123 -6.92 -5.01 -8.07
CA VAL A 123 -6.10 -3.87 -8.48
C VAL A 123 -6.93 -2.68 -8.88
N ILE A 124 -6.42 -1.49 -8.61
CA ILE A 124 -6.78 -0.26 -9.32
C ILE A 124 -5.52 0.32 -9.96
N CYS A 125 -5.69 1.15 -10.98
CA CYS A 125 -4.59 1.86 -11.62
C CYS A 125 -4.18 3.10 -10.82
N GLY A 126 -2.88 3.38 -10.81
CA GLY A 126 -2.32 4.69 -10.47
C GLY A 126 -2.00 5.51 -11.71
N ASN A 127 -1.38 6.67 -11.50
CA ASN A 127 -1.11 7.59 -12.60
C ASN A 127 -0.01 7.06 -13.54
N HIS A 128 0.99 6.34 -13.01
CA HIS A 128 2.04 5.73 -13.83
C HIS A 128 1.50 4.60 -14.70
N ASP A 129 0.52 3.83 -14.20
CA ASP A 129 -0.09 2.73 -14.94
C ASP A 129 -0.82 3.19 -16.21
N LEU A 130 -1.35 4.42 -16.22
CA LEU A 130 -2.07 4.98 -17.38
C LEU A 130 -1.21 5.95 -18.19
N ALA A 131 0.10 5.95 -18.01
CA ALA A 131 1.01 6.85 -18.71
C ALA A 131 1.20 6.47 -20.20
N MET A 132 1.28 5.16 -20.49
CA MET A 132 1.53 4.66 -21.86
C MET A 132 0.48 3.68 -22.38
N VAL A 133 -0.43 3.21 -21.54
CA VAL A 133 -1.58 2.39 -21.95
C VAL A 133 -2.90 3.12 -21.68
N THR A 134 -3.91 2.82 -22.48
CA THR A 134 -5.28 3.31 -22.30
C THR A 134 -5.97 2.58 -21.15
N ARG A 135 -7.09 3.13 -20.66
CA ARG A 135 -7.92 2.47 -19.65
C ARG A 135 -8.44 1.10 -20.13
N ASP A 136 -8.82 1.00 -21.40
CA ASP A 136 -9.29 -0.25 -22.01
C ASP A 136 -8.17 -1.30 -22.08
N GLU A 137 -6.95 -0.90 -22.40
CA GLU A 137 -5.79 -1.79 -22.39
C GLU A 137 -5.42 -2.23 -20.96
N PHE A 138 -5.43 -1.31 -20.00
CA PHE A 138 -5.24 -1.64 -18.59
C PHE A 138 -6.29 -2.65 -18.12
N GLU A 139 -7.58 -2.39 -18.39
CA GLU A 139 -8.64 -3.35 -18.07
C GLU A 139 -8.39 -4.69 -18.74
N ALA A 140 -8.06 -4.74 -20.03
CA ALA A 140 -7.80 -5.99 -20.73
C ALA A 140 -6.62 -6.79 -20.13
N LEU A 141 -5.60 -6.10 -19.60
CA LEU A 141 -4.45 -6.73 -18.95
C LEU A 141 -4.78 -7.25 -17.54
N TYR A 142 -5.67 -6.55 -16.83
CA TYR A 142 -5.92 -6.77 -15.41
C TYR A 142 -7.35 -7.23 -15.06
N HIS A 143 -8.18 -7.58 -16.06
CA HIS A 143 -9.60 -7.85 -15.85
C HIS A 143 -9.89 -8.94 -14.80
N GLU A 144 -9.04 -9.96 -14.73
CA GLU A 144 -9.15 -11.08 -13.78
C GLU A 144 -8.82 -10.70 -12.31
N PHE A 145 -8.27 -9.50 -12.08
CA PHE A 145 -7.89 -8.99 -10.77
C PHE A 145 -8.92 -7.98 -10.24
N GLY A 146 -10.21 -8.32 -10.33
CA GLY A 146 -11.31 -7.58 -9.71
C GLY A 146 -12.43 -7.19 -10.67
N TYR A 147 -12.12 -6.82 -11.92
CA TYR A 147 -13.12 -6.30 -12.86
C TYR A 147 -14.14 -7.37 -13.27
N ASP A 148 -13.68 -8.59 -13.55
CA ASP A 148 -14.54 -9.75 -13.84
C ASP A 148 -15.39 -10.15 -12.62
N GLN A 149 -14.88 -9.85 -11.42
CA GLN A 149 -15.50 -10.18 -10.14
C GLN A 149 -16.33 -9.04 -9.53
N ALA A 150 -16.46 -7.92 -10.24
CA ALA A 150 -17.13 -6.75 -9.70
C ALA A 150 -18.63 -7.00 -9.47
N TYR A 151 -19.09 -6.66 -8.27
CA TYR A 151 -20.52 -6.51 -7.96
C TYR A 151 -21.14 -5.38 -8.80
N ALA A 152 -20.40 -4.28 -8.97
CA ALA A 152 -20.80 -3.17 -9.80
C ALA A 152 -19.57 -2.48 -10.42
N ARG A 153 -19.74 -1.91 -11.61
CA ARG A 153 -18.70 -1.14 -12.30
C ARG A 153 -19.22 0.25 -12.65
N ASP A 154 -18.38 1.26 -12.51
CA ASP A 154 -18.69 2.59 -13.04
C ASP A 154 -18.54 2.55 -14.56
N PRO A 155 -19.56 2.92 -15.35
CA PRO A 155 -19.43 2.93 -16.81
C PRO A 155 -18.50 4.01 -17.37
N ASN A 156 -18.02 4.96 -16.55
CA ASN A 156 -17.22 6.11 -17.01
C ASN A 156 -15.79 6.15 -16.46
N SER A 157 -15.37 5.13 -15.71
CA SER A 157 -14.02 5.03 -15.15
C SER A 157 -13.62 3.56 -14.94
N LEU A 158 -12.40 3.31 -14.50
CA LEU A 158 -11.97 1.98 -14.04
C LEU A 158 -12.41 1.68 -12.59
N SER A 159 -13.34 2.46 -12.03
CA SER A 159 -13.87 2.19 -10.69
C SER A 159 -14.78 0.96 -10.69
N TYR A 160 -14.68 0.17 -9.63
CA TYR A 160 -15.56 -0.97 -9.42
C TYR A 160 -15.79 -1.24 -7.93
N ALA A 161 -16.80 -2.04 -7.63
CA ALA A 161 -17.11 -2.46 -6.28
C ALA A 161 -17.13 -3.98 -6.21
N GLU A 162 -16.52 -4.55 -5.17
CA GLU A 162 -16.64 -5.97 -4.83
C GLU A 162 -17.39 -6.11 -3.51
N LEU A 163 -18.50 -6.86 -3.54
CA LEU A 163 -19.16 -7.28 -2.32
C LEU A 163 -18.56 -8.61 -1.86
N THR A 164 -17.91 -8.62 -0.70
CA THR A 164 -17.34 -9.83 -0.12
C THR A 164 -18.42 -10.72 0.47
N GLU A 165 -18.11 -12.01 0.59
CA GLU A 165 -18.95 -13.00 1.26
C GLU A 165 -19.22 -12.64 2.74
N SER A 166 -18.31 -11.87 3.34
CA SER A 166 -18.45 -11.37 4.70
C SER A 166 -19.47 -10.25 4.83
N GLY A 167 -19.95 -9.62 3.76
CA GLY A 167 -20.86 -8.47 3.82
C GLY A 167 -20.14 -7.12 3.93
N VAL A 168 -18.95 -7.03 3.33
CA VAL A 168 -18.18 -5.79 3.19
C VAL A 168 -18.15 -5.39 1.71
N LEU A 169 -18.54 -4.15 1.40
CA LEU A 169 -18.43 -3.57 0.08
C LEU A 169 -17.08 -2.84 -0.04
N LEU A 170 -16.17 -3.44 -0.80
CA LEU A 170 -14.88 -2.86 -1.17
C LEU A 170 -15.09 -1.98 -2.41
N LEU A 171 -14.83 -0.69 -2.27
CA LEU A 171 -15.04 0.33 -3.30
C LEU A 171 -13.68 0.77 -3.85
N MET A 172 -13.37 0.30 -5.06
CA MET A 172 -12.10 0.50 -5.75
C MET A 172 -12.27 1.67 -6.73
N LEU A 173 -11.68 2.83 -6.42
CA LEU A 173 -11.93 4.11 -7.11
C LEU A 173 -10.78 4.48 -8.05
N ASP A 174 -11.07 4.56 -9.35
CA ASP A 174 -10.19 5.18 -10.35
C ASP A 174 -10.23 6.71 -10.16
N THR A 175 -9.13 7.23 -9.63
CA THR A 175 -8.95 8.66 -9.35
C THR A 175 -8.08 9.35 -10.40
N ASN A 176 -7.71 8.68 -11.48
CA ASN A 176 -6.78 9.25 -12.45
C ASN A 176 -7.45 10.33 -13.28
N ALA A 177 -6.74 11.42 -13.55
CA ALA A 177 -7.20 12.41 -14.51
C ALA A 177 -7.34 11.83 -15.93
N VAL A 178 -8.02 12.58 -16.79
CA VAL A 178 -8.17 12.22 -18.21
C VAL A 178 -6.84 12.28 -18.95
N ARG A 179 -5.95 13.20 -18.53
CA ARG A 179 -4.61 13.36 -19.10
C ARG A 179 -3.75 12.14 -18.70
N PRO A 180 -3.20 11.37 -19.66
CA PRO A 180 -2.33 10.23 -19.36
C PRO A 180 -1.14 10.63 -18.48
N GLY A 181 -0.80 9.81 -17.48
CA GLY A 181 0.36 10.03 -16.60
C GLY A 181 0.27 11.24 -15.68
N ALA A 182 -0.89 11.89 -15.59
CA ALA A 182 -1.10 13.06 -14.76
C ALA A 182 -1.05 12.71 -13.27
N SER A 183 -0.22 13.42 -12.50
CA SER A 183 -0.12 13.23 -11.03
C SER A 183 -1.33 13.79 -10.27
N ASP A 184 -2.15 14.65 -10.89
CA ASP A 184 -3.38 15.15 -10.29
C ASP A 184 -4.50 14.12 -10.36
N GLY A 185 -5.15 13.89 -9.22
CA GLY A 185 -6.31 13.01 -9.11
C GLY A 185 -7.64 13.75 -9.18
N THR A 186 -8.69 13.09 -9.67
CA THR A 186 -10.06 13.62 -9.77
C THR A 186 -11.09 12.48 -9.72
N LEU A 187 -12.32 12.80 -9.34
CA LEU A 187 -13.46 11.91 -9.50
C LEU A 187 -14.59 12.63 -10.21
N SER A 188 -15.00 12.08 -11.36
CA SER A 188 -16.04 12.69 -12.17
C SER A 188 -17.38 12.77 -11.43
N ALA A 189 -18.20 13.78 -11.76
CA ALA A 189 -19.56 13.88 -11.23
C ALA A 189 -20.43 12.64 -11.53
N SER A 190 -20.16 11.92 -12.63
CA SER A 190 -20.79 10.62 -12.93
C SER A 190 -20.37 9.53 -11.97
N THR A 191 -19.08 9.43 -11.67
CA THR A 191 -18.53 8.45 -10.72
C THR A 191 -19.04 8.73 -9.31
N LEU A 192 -19.16 9.99 -8.91
CA LEU A 192 -19.77 10.37 -7.62
C LEU A 192 -21.26 9.97 -7.52
N ARG A 193 -22.02 10.06 -8.63
CA ARG A 193 -23.41 9.59 -8.66
C ARG A 193 -23.49 8.06 -8.54
N TRP A 194 -22.65 7.34 -9.28
CA TRP A 194 -22.55 5.88 -9.19
C TRP A 194 -22.19 5.44 -7.77
N LEU A 195 -21.20 6.08 -7.16
CA LEU A 195 -20.79 5.82 -5.78
C LEU A 195 -21.92 6.07 -4.78
N ARG A 196 -22.69 7.15 -4.95
CA ARG A 196 -23.86 7.45 -4.12
C ARG A 196 -24.93 6.37 -4.21
N GLU A 197 -25.21 5.88 -5.41
CA GLU A 197 -26.20 4.81 -5.65
C GLU A 197 -25.78 3.50 -4.98
N LEU A 198 -24.48 3.16 -5.02
CA LEU A 198 -23.95 1.99 -4.33
C LEU A 198 -23.94 2.15 -2.81
N ALA A 199 -23.58 3.33 -2.31
CA ALA A 199 -23.55 3.60 -0.88
C ALA A 199 -24.95 3.55 -0.26
N GLU A 200 -25.98 3.99 -1.00
CA GLU A 200 -27.38 3.86 -0.56
C GLU A 200 -27.83 2.39 -0.53
N GLN A 201 -27.43 1.57 -1.50
CA GLN A 201 -27.70 0.12 -1.49
C GLN A 201 -27.02 -0.55 -0.29
N ALA A 202 -25.74 -0.26 -0.05
CA ALA A 202 -24.97 -0.77 1.07
C ALA A 202 -25.61 -0.39 2.42
N ARG A 203 -26.04 0.86 2.57
CA ARG A 203 -26.74 1.36 3.76
C ARG A 203 -28.05 0.63 4.02
N GLN A 204 -28.83 0.36 2.96
CA GLN A 204 -30.09 -0.38 3.07
C GLN A 204 -29.88 -1.85 3.42
N ALA A 205 -28.82 -2.45 2.89
CA ALA A 205 -28.47 -3.84 3.17
C ALA A 205 -27.85 -4.00 4.57
N GLY A 206 -27.09 -3.00 5.05
CA GLY A 206 -26.29 -3.09 6.28
C GLY A 206 -24.84 -3.49 6.04
N TRP A 207 -24.30 -3.26 4.83
CA TRP A 207 -22.92 -3.56 4.49
C TRP A 207 -21.96 -2.53 5.06
N LEU A 208 -20.83 -3.01 5.59
CA LEU A 208 -19.68 -2.16 5.86
C LEU A 208 -19.07 -1.73 4.52
N MET A 209 -18.67 -0.47 4.41
CA MET A 209 -18.02 0.06 3.21
C MET A 209 -16.58 0.44 3.52
N LEU A 210 -15.66 0.00 2.65
CA LEU A 210 -14.24 0.35 2.70
C LEU A 210 -13.81 0.85 1.33
N THR A 211 -13.15 1.99 1.28
CA THR A 211 -12.82 2.66 0.00
C THR A 211 -11.32 2.66 -0.26
N PHE A 212 -10.95 2.54 -1.53
CA PHE A 212 -9.58 2.46 -2.01
C PHE A 212 -9.39 3.39 -3.20
N SER A 213 -8.27 4.10 -3.27
CA SER A 213 -7.84 4.88 -4.44
C SER A 213 -6.33 4.88 -4.54
N HIS A 214 -5.80 5.41 -5.64
CA HIS A 214 -4.37 5.72 -5.72
C HIS A 214 -4.04 7.05 -5.04
N HIS A 215 -4.64 8.15 -5.52
CA HIS A 215 -4.47 9.50 -4.97
C HIS A 215 -5.16 9.66 -3.62
N ASN A 216 -4.69 10.62 -2.81
CA ASN A 216 -5.20 10.80 -1.45
C ASN A 216 -6.48 11.64 -1.41
N LEU A 217 -7.19 11.54 -0.29
CA LEU A 217 -8.44 12.29 -0.05
C LEU A 217 -8.26 13.40 1.00
N LEU A 218 -7.37 13.18 1.96
CA LEU A 218 -6.96 14.10 3.02
C LEU A 218 -5.58 14.66 2.69
N ASP A 219 -5.33 15.89 3.12
CA ASP A 219 -3.98 16.46 3.02
C ASP A 219 -3.09 15.84 4.10
N HIS A 220 -2.10 15.06 3.67
CA HIS A 220 -1.11 14.42 4.53
C HIS A 220 0.26 15.14 4.49
N THR A 221 0.32 16.34 3.91
CA THR A 221 1.53 17.14 3.79
C THR A 221 1.63 18.16 4.93
N VAL A 222 2.85 18.56 5.26
CA VAL A 222 3.10 19.61 6.27
C VAL A 222 3.50 20.95 5.63
N THR A 223 3.72 20.99 4.31
CA THR A 223 4.27 22.17 3.61
C THR A 223 3.60 22.55 2.28
N ALA A 224 2.85 21.66 1.61
CA ALA A 224 1.96 21.97 0.47
C ALA A 224 1.25 20.69 -0.04
N ALA A 225 -0.08 20.75 -0.27
CA ALA A 225 -0.90 19.62 -0.72
C ALA A 225 -0.85 19.46 -2.25
N GLU A 226 -0.08 18.51 -2.76
CA GLU A 226 -0.04 18.17 -4.20
C GLU A 226 -0.71 16.81 -4.52
N ASP A 227 -1.02 16.02 -3.48
CA ASP A 227 -1.39 14.60 -3.61
C ASP A 227 -2.92 14.34 -3.47
N VAL A 228 -3.71 15.39 -3.25
CA VAL A 228 -5.15 15.30 -2.92
C VAL A 228 -6.01 15.43 -4.17
N VAL A 229 -7.00 14.56 -4.32
CA VAL A 229 -7.96 14.63 -5.43
C VAL A 229 -8.71 15.97 -5.46
N SER A 230 -8.92 16.53 -6.66
CA SER A 230 -9.58 17.84 -6.83
C SER A 230 -11.00 17.91 -6.26
N ASP A 231 -11.68 16.75 -6.21
CA ASP A 231 -13.07 16.62 -5.78
C ASP A 231 -13.20 16.13 -4.32
N ALA A 232 -12.12 16.24 -3.53
CA ALA A 232 -12.02 15.66 -2.19
C ALA A 232 -13.19 16.06 -1.28
N ASP A 233 -13.59 17.34 -1.23
CA ASP A 233 -14.68 17.79 -0.37
C ASP A 233 -16.03 17.13 -0.71
N ALA A 234 -16.30 16.91 -1.99
CA ALA A 234 -17.53 16.23 -2.43
C ALA A 234 -17.51 14.75 -2.06
N VAL A 235 -16.34 14.10 -2.19
CA VAL A 235 -16.13 12.70 -1.80
C VAL A 235 -16.25 12.54 -0.27
N LYS A 236 -15.58 13.39 0.52
CA LYS A 236 -15.65 13.39 1.98
C LYS A 236 -17.08 13.61 2.48
N SER A 237 -17.81 14.54 1.87
CA SER A 237 -19.22 14.79 2.19
C SER A 237 -20.09 13.55 1.93
N LEU A 238 -19.83 12.82 0.83
CA LEU A 238 -20.50 11.57 0.52
C LEU A 238 -20.14 10.48 1.54
N PHE A 239 -18.85 10.33 1.86
CA PHE A 239 -18.38 9.35 2.84
C PHE A 239 -19.04 9.58 4.21
N GLN A 240 -19.08 10.82 4.67
CA GLN A 240 -19.78 11.23 5.89
C GLN A 240 -21.28 10.88 5.82
N GLN A 241 -21.96 11.22 4.72
CA GLN A 241 -23.39 10.94 4.54
C GLN A 241 -23.72 9.45 4.65
N PHE A 242 -22.84 8.58 4.18
CA PHE A 242 -23.06 7.13 4.13
C PHE A 242 -22.29 6.34 5.21
N GLY A 243 -21.64 7.02 6.15
CA GLY A 243 -20.93 6.38 7.27
C GLY A 243 -19.68 5.61 6.84
N ILE A 244 -19.04 6.00 5.74
CA ILE A 244 -17.73 5.47 5.34
C ILE A 244 -16.67 6.13 6.23
N LYS A 245 -16.02 5.34 7.08
CA LYS A 245 -15.06 5.83 8.07
C LYS A 245 -13.60 5.62 7.70
N THR A 246 -13.31 4.77 6.70
CA THR A 246 -11.92 4.50 6.30
C THR A 246 -11.75 4.55 4.79
N HIS A 247 -10.66 5.20 4.40
CA HIS A 247 -10.16 5.28 3.04
C HIS A 247 -8.71 4.80 3.01
N ILE A 248 -8.33 4.01 2.00
CA ILE A 248 -6.98 3.50 1.82
C ILE A 248 -6.44 4.03 0.49
N SER A 249 -5.27 4.66 0.53
CA SER A 249 -4.65 5.28 -0.65
C SER A 249 -3.16 4.96 -0.74
N GLY A 250 -2.48 5.48 -1.76
CA GLY A 250 -1.03 5.36 -1.99
C GLY A 250 -0.43 6.68 -2.45
N HIS A 251 0.31 6.66 -3.57
CA HIS A 251 0.81 7.81 -4.33
C HIS A 251 1.95 8.60 -3.67
N ARG A 252 1.89 8.83 -2.36
CA ARG A 252 2.92 9.59 -1.61
C ARG A 252 4.18 8.79 -1.30
N HIS A 253 4.14 7.48 -1.55
CA HIS A 253 5.18 6.50 -1.26
C HIS A 253 5.56 6.35 0.23
N THR A 254 5.04 7.20 1.12
CA THR A 254 5.36 7.22 2.55
C THR A 254 4.12 6.90 3.35
N GLY A 255 4.19 5.82 4.14
CA GLY A 255 3.08 5.39 4.98
C GLY A 255 2.69 6.47 5.98
N HIS A 256 1.40 6.85 5.99
CA HIS A 256 0.89 7.88 6.86
C HIS A 256 -0.59 7.65 7.14
N ILE A 257 -1.03 7.96 8.36
CA ILE A 257 -2.44 7.86 8.73
C ILE A 257 -2.89 9.23 9.24
N LYS A 258 -4.09 9.65 8.85
CA LYS A 258 -4.70 10.89 9.32
C LYS A 258 -6.18 10.65 9.56
N THR A 259 -6.71 11.25 10.61
CA THR A 259 -8.15 11.24 10.88
C THR A 259 -8.68 12.67 10.91
N GLU A 260 -9.62 12.98 10.03
CA GLU A 260 -10.42 14.21 10.10
C GLU A 260 -11.73 13.89 10.86
N THR A 261 -12.15 14.80 11.73
CA THR A 261 -13.39 14.66 12.52
C THR A 261 -14.27 15.88 12.28
N ASP A 262 -15.55 15.64 11.98
CA ASP A 262 -16.59 16.67 11.84
C ASP A 262 -17.83 16.26 12.67
N GLY A 263 -18.00 16.90 13.82
CA GLY A 263 -19.03 16.53 14.80
C GLY A 263 -18.85 15.10 15.31
N GLU A 264 -19.86 14.25 15.07
CA GLU A 264 -19.84 12.82 15.43
C GLU A 264 -19.26 11.93 14.32
N SER A 265 -18.95 12.50 13.15
CA SER A 265 -18.38 11.77 12.02
C SER A 265 -16.86 11.87 12.03
N SER A 266 -16.20 10.78 11.63
CA SER A 266 -14.76 10.78 11.39
C SER A 266 -14.43 10.01 10.13
N LEU A 267 -13.39 10.47 9.43
CA LEU A 267 -12.80 9.82 8.28
C LEU A 267 -11.32 9.62 8.55
N THR A 268 -10.90 8.36 8.63
CA THR A 268 -9.50 7.97 8.72
C THR A 268 -8.99 7.58 7.34
N GLU A 269 -7.96 8.25 6.85
CA GLU A 269 -7.23 7.82 5.67
C GLU A 269 -5.93 7.14 6.05
N ILE A 270 -5.69 5.98 5.44
CA ILE A 270 -4.47 5.17 5.56
C ILE A 270 -3.75 5.23 4.21
N VAL A 271 -2.67 5.99 4.15
CA VAL A 271 -1.76 6.02 3.00
C VAL A 271 -0.80 4.84 3.14
N LEU A 272 -0.81 3.94 2.17
CA LEU A 272 0.09 2.80 2.11
C LEU A 272 1.51 3.25 1.74
N PRO A 273 2.55 2.64 2.31
CA PRO A 273 3.93 2.90 1.91
C PRO A 273 4.24 2.25 0.56
N MET A 274 5.24 2.81 -0.14
CA MET A 274 5.87 2.14 -1.27
C MET A 274 6.69 0.94 -0.74
N PRO A 275 6.39 -0.31 -1.15
CA PRO A 275 7.02 -1.51 -0.59
C PRO A 275 8.51 -1.62 -0.94
N ILE A 276 8.95 -0.91 -1.99
CA ILE A 276 10.34 -0.92 -2.43
C ILE A 276 11.21 0.02 -1.59
N ALA A 277 10.67 1.13 -1.10
CA ALA A 277 11.42 2.08 -0.28
C ALA A 277 11.52 1.59 1.17
N TRP A 278 12.55 2.02 1.89
CA TRP A 278 12.63 1.82 3.34
C TRP A 278 11.36 2.35 4.03
N PRO A 279 10.73 1.57 4.95
CA PRO A 279 11.22 0.36 5.62
C PRO A 279 10.82 -0.99 4.97
N ASN A 280 10.41 -1.00 3.70
CA ASN A 280 9.99 -2.18 2.97
C ASN A 280 8.82 -2.91 3.63
N THR A 281 7.67 -2.25 3.68
CA THR A 281 6.47 -2.73 4.34
C THR A 281 5.26 -2.75 3.41
N TYR A 282 4.24 -3.52 3.80
CA TYR A 282 2.89 -3.49 3.24
C TYR A 282 1.86 -3.41 4.36
N GLY A 283 0.60 -3.15 4.04
CA GLY A 283 -0.49 -3.04 5.01
C GLY A 283 -1.22 -4.35 5.25
N GLN A 284 -1.59 -4.63 6.49
CA GLN A 284 -2.60 -5.63 6.84
C GLN A 284 -3.82 -4.93 7.43
N ILE A 285 -5.01 -5.29 6.95
CA ILE A 285 -6.29 -4.85 7.49
C ILE A 285 -7.05 -6.07 7.99
N ALA A 286 -7.40 -6.07 9.27
CA ALA A 286 -8.29 -7.07 9.87
C ALA A 286 -9.59 -6.38 10.31
N ILE A 287 -10.73 -6.89 9.85
CA ILE A 287 -12.06 -6.42 10.24
C ILE A 287 -12.72 -7.52 11.06
N SER A 288 -13.04 -7.24 12.34
CA SER A 288 -13.72 -8.19 13.21
C SER A 288 -15.24 -8.15 13.01
N THR A 289 -15.95 -9.18 13.49
CA THR A 289 -17.42 -9.26 13.44
C THR A 289 -18.12 -8.16 14.24
N GLU A 290 -17.41 -7.47 15.13
CA GLU A 290 -17.88 -6.30 15.87
C GLU A 290 -17.70 -4.99 15.08
N ALA A 291 -17.44 -5.08 13.76
CA ALA A 291 -17.21 -3.97 12.86
C ALA A 291 -16.03 -3.08 13.29
N VAL A 292 -14.96 -3.71 13.80
CA VAL A 292 -13.72 -3.02 14.15
C VAL A 292 -12.67 -3.32 13.10
N LEU A 293 -12.19 -2.26 12.44
CA LEU A 293 -11.06 -2.31 11.53
C LEU A 293 -9.76 -2.07 12.31
N GLN A 294 -8.78 -2.94 12.11
CA GLN A 294 -7.41 -2.77 12.59
C GLN A 294 -6.47 -2.79 11.39
N TYR A 295 -5.67 -1.73 11.24
CA TYR A 295 -4.59 -1.67 10.29
C TYR A 295 -3.25 -1.78 11.01
N THR A 296 -2.32 -2.54 10.44
CA THR A 296 -0.93 -2.63 10.87
C THR A 296 0.00 -2.78 9.67
N GLN A 297 1.16 -2.13 9.70
CA GLN A 297 2.22 -2.37 8.72
C GLN A 297 2.95 -3.70 9.02
N GLN A 298 3.27 -4.44 7.97
CA GLN A 298 4.02 -5.70 8.00
C GLN A 298 5.31 -5.52 7.22
N SER A 299 6.45 -5.97 7.76
CA SER A 299 7.74 -5.94 7.05
C SER A 299 7.81 -7.06 6.01
N ILE A 300 8.46 -6.77 4.89
CA ILE A 300 8.76 -7.76 3.83
C ILE A 300 10.06 -8.46 4.18
N ASP A 301 10.02 -9.78 4.39
CA ASP A 301 11.22 -10.57 4.68
C ASP A 301 11.95 -11.02 3.40
N VAL A 302 12.62 -10.07 2.77
CA VAL A 302 13.40 -10.31 1.55
C VAL A 302 14.56 -11.29 1.83
N ALA A 303 15.11 -11.31 3.03
CA ALA A 303 16.21 -12.20 3.39
C ALA A 303 15.75 -13.66 3.45
N ALA A 304 14.62 -13.96 4.10
CA ALA A 304 14.04 -15.29 4.10
C ALA A 304 13.68 -15.74 2.68
N TRP A 305 13.04 -14.87 1.90
CA TRP A 305 12.73 -15.17 0.49
C TRP A 305 14.01 -15.47 -0.31
N ALA A 306 15.05 -14.65 -0.18
CA ALA A 306 16.30 -14.82 -0.91
C ALA A 306 17.00 -16.16 -0.55
N GLN A 307 16.93 -16.57 0.71
CA GLN A 307 17.43 -17.88 1.16
C GLN A 307 16.64 -19.03 0.53
N GLU A 308 15.31 -18.94 0.49
CA GLU A 308 14.45 -19.94 -0.15
C GLU A 308 14.73 -20.06 -1.66
N GLN A 309 15.01 -18.94 -2.33
CA GLN A 309 15.40 -18.93 -3.75
C GLN A 309 16.86 -19.38 -3.99
N GLY A 310 17.63 -19.67 -2.93
CA GLY A 310 19.04 -20.08 -3.05
C GLY A 310 19.97 -18.95 -3.51
N SER A 311 19.61 -17.70 -3.26
CA SER A 311 20.42 -16.53 -3.62
C SER A 311 21.77 -16.53 -2.89
N SER A 312 22.82 -16.12 -3.58
CA SER A 312 24.15 -15.85 -3.00
C SER A 312 24.46 -14.36 -2.87
N ASN A 313 23.49 -13.47 -3.16
CA ASN A 313 23.69 -12.03 -3.09
C ASN A 313 23.68 -11.57 -1.61
N PRO A 314 24.79 -11.02 -1.08
CA PRO A 314 24.85 -10.61 0.32
C PRO A 314 23.85 -9.50 0.67
N ASP A 315 23.55 -8.59 -0.27
CA ASP A 315 22.57 -7.53 -0.03
C ASP A 315 21.17 -8.11 0.15
N LEU A 316 20.80 -9.13 -0.64
CA LEU A 316 19.48 -9.78 -0.50
C LEU A 316 19.41 -10.66 0.75
N LEU A 317 20.53 -11.28 1.16
CA LEU A 317 20.59 -12.14 2.35
C LEU A 317 20.58 -11.37 3.67
N ASP A 318 20.92 -10.08 3.66
CA ASP A 318 20.78 -9.14 4.78
C ASP A 318 20.11 -7.84 4.31
N PHE A 319 18.94 -8.00 3.70
CA PHE A 319 18.26 -6.92 2.99
C PHE A 319 17.82 -5.77 3.90
N TYR A 320 17.49 -6.05 5.16
CA TYR A 320 17.17 -5.01 6.13
C TYR A 320 18.38 -4.08 6.33
N ALA A 321 19.56 -4.63 6.57
CA ALA A 321 20.78 -3.84 6.77
C ALA A 321 21.15 -3.06 5.50
N TYR A 322 21.05 -3.69 4.33
CA TYR A 322 21.24 -3.03 3.04
C TYR A 322 20.28 -1.85 2.86
N SER A 323 18.98 -2.06 3.03
CA SER A 323 17.95 -1.05 2.80
C SER A 323 18.08 0.12 3.79
N TYR A 324 18.37 -0.18 5.06
CA TYR A 324 18.65 0.83 6.07
C TYR A 324 19.86 1.69 5.71
N ALA A 325 20.98 1.06 5.34
CA ALA A 325 22.20 1.76 4.96
C ALA A 325 21.99 2.63 3.71
N ALA A 326 21.26 2.10 2.71
CA ALA A 326 20.92 2.82 1.49
C ALA A 326 20.07 4.07 1.78
N GLN A 327 19.04 3.96 2.65
CA GLN A 327 18.24 5.12 3.06
C GLN A 327 19.05 6.15 3.83
N ARG A 328 19.95 5.71 4.74
CA ARG A 328 20.85 6.62 5.45
C ARG A 328 21.77 7.38 4.52
N ALA A 329 22.28 6.74 3.46
CA ALA A 329 23.12 7.38 2.45
C ALA A 329 22.34 8.45 1.66
N VAL A 330 21.08 8.18 1.31
CA VAL A 330 20.18 9.19 0.69
C VAL A 330 19.97 10.39 1.62
N ASN A 331 19.68 10.13 2.89
CA ASN A 331 19.53 11.19 3.90
C ASN A 331 20.82 12.00 4.05
N GLN A 332 21.98 11.35 4.03
CA GLN A 332 23.28 12.00 4.12
C GLN A 332 23.54 12.93 2.93
N ASN A 333 23.27 12.46 1.71
CA ASN A 333 23.43 13.28 0.50
C ASN A 333 22.53 14.53 0.54
N THR A 334 21.29 14.38 1.00
CA THR A 334 20.36 15.49 1.21
C THR A 334 20.90 16.48 2.24
N LEU A 335 21.42 15.99 3.36
CA LEU A 335 22.00 16.80 4.42
C LEU A 335 23.25 17.56 3.94
N ASP A 336 24.18 16.86 3.29
CA ASP A 336 25.42 17.42 2.77
C ASP A 336 25.13 18.54 1.77
N SER A 337 24.14 18.36 0.90
CA SER A 337 23.67 19.40 -0.01
C SER A 337 23.02 20.56 0.74
N THR A 338 22.26 20.28 1.80
CA THR A 338 21.53 21.30 2.58
C THR A 338 22.47 22.18 3.40
N LEU A 339 23.55 21.60 3.92
CA LEU A 339 24.49 22.27 4.84
C LEU A 339 25.81 22.71 4.18
N LYS A 340 25.94 22.56 2.86
CA LYS A 340 27.19 22.77 2.11
C LYS A 340 27.87 24.10 2.39
N ASP A 341 27.09 25.19 2.46
CA ASP A 341 27.60 26.56 2.58
C ASP A 341 27.42 27.14 4.00
N VAL A 342 27.19 26.28 5.00
CA VAL A 342 26.94 26.68 6.40
C VAL A 342 28.20 26.45 7.22
N GLU A 343 28.70 27.49 7.88
CA GLU A 343 29.82 27.36 8.82
C GLU A 343 29.35 26.72 10.13
N LEU A 344 29.70 25.44 10.33
CA LEU A 344 29.34 24.64 11.51
C LEU A 344 30.59 24.05 12.15
N THR A 345 30.61 23.93 13.48
CA THR A 345 31.59 23.06 14.16
C THR A 345 31.29 21.59 13.87
N GLU A 346 32.28 20.70 14.06
CA GLU A 346 32.09 19.25 13.90
C GLU A 346 30.94 18.73 14.79
N GLU A 347 30.82 19.23 16.01
CA GLU A 347 29.75 18.88 16.97
C GLU A 347 28.37 19.36 16.50
N GLN A 348 28.28 20.60 15.99
CA GLN A 348 27.03 21.12 15.43
C GLN A 348 26.57 20.29 14.23
N ARG A 349 27.49 20.01 13.30
CA ARG A 349 27.19 19.18 12.12
C ARG A 349 26.73 17.78 12.51
N ALA A 350 27.45 17.12 13.42
CA ALA A 350 27.11 15.78 13.88
C ALA A 350 25.73 15.72 14.57
N SER A 351 25.41 16.69 15.43
CA SER A 351 24.10 16.73 16.10
C SER A 351 22.94 17.02 15.14
N MET A 352 23.15 17.88 14.14
CA MET A 352 22.16 18.13 13.08
C MET A 352 21.94 16.90 12.21
N GLU A 353 23.01 16.17 11.89
CA GLU A 353 22.96 14.90 11.14
C GLU A 353 22.17 13.84 11.88
N ASP A 354 22.48 13.62 13.16
CA ASP A 354 21.80 12.61 13.98
C ASP A 354 20.29 12.88 14.09
N LEU A 355 19.90 14.14 14.36
CA LEU A 355 18.48 14.52 14.35
C LEU A 355 17.83 14.23 12.99
N PHE A 356 18.49 14.63 11.90
CA PHE A 356 17.93 14.49 10.55
C PHE A 356 17.73 13.02 10.19
N GLN A 357 18.72 12.17 10.49
CA GLN A 357 18.64 10.74 10.26
C GLN A 357 17.49 10.10 11.05
N GLN A 358 17.41 10.36 12.36
CA GLN A 358 16.35 9.80 13.21
C GLN A 358 14.97 10.29 12.77
N THR A 359 14.83 11.57 12.45
CA THR A 359 13.56 12.16 11.97
C THR A 359 13.12 11.51 10.66
N MET A 360 14.01 11.42 9.66
CA MET A 360 13.68 10.86 8.34
C MET A 360 13.34 9.36 8.41
N LEU A 361 14.09 8.59 9.20
CA LEU A 361 13.87 7.15 9.35
C LEU A 361 12.54 6.86 10.06
N SER A 362 12.28 7.51 11.20
CA SER A 362 11.04 7.34 11.95
C SER A 362 9.82 7.85 11.19
N TYR A 363 9.95 8.95 10.45
CA TYR A 363 8.89 9.45 9.55
C TYR A 363 8.53 8.42 8.48
N ARG A 364 9.52 7.85 7.78
CA ARG A 364 9.29 6.81 6.76
C ARG A 364 8.70 5.52 7.34
N GLN A 365 9.05 5.20 8.59
CA GLN A 365 8.50 4.06 9.32
C GLN A 365 7.08 4.29 9.83
N GLY A 366 6.54 5.52 9.75
CA GLY A 366 5.26 5.85 10.38
C GLY A 366 5.31 5.84 11.91
N GLN A 367 6.49 5.97 12.50
CA GLN A 367 6.74 5.86 13.95
C GLN A 367 7.20 7.18 14.58
N LEU A 368 7.04 8.30 13.86
CA LEU A 368 7.51 9.59 14.33
C LEU A 368 6.84 10.02 15.65
N ASP A 369 5.57 9.70 15.83
CA ASP A 369 4.82 9.98 17.06
C ASP A 369 5.47 9.35 18.30
N GLN A 370 6.12 8.20 18.16
CA GLN A 370 6.78 7.48 19.25
C GLN A 370 8.08 8.17 19.70
N VAL A 371 8.78 8.86 18.79
CA VAL A 371 10.09 9.49 19.05
C VAL A 371 10.04 11.01 19.05
N ARG A 372 8.91 11.64 18.71
CA ARG A 372 8.76 13.10 18.54
C ARG A 372 9.25 13.89 19.75
N THR A 373 8.86 13.46 20.95
CA THR A 373 9.26 14.14 22.21
C THR A 373 10.77 14.14 22.39
N GLU A 374 11.43 13.03 22.09
CA GLU A 374 12.89 12.89 22.19
C GLU A 374 13.59 13.74 21.13
N LEU A 375 13.07 13.75 19.90
CA LEU A 375 13.59 14.57 18.79
C LEU A 375 13.47 16.08 19.07
N LEU A 376 12.37 16.54 19.66
CA LEU A 376 12.20 17.95 20.07
C LEU A 376 13.19 18.36 21.17
N GLN A 377 13.59 17.43 22.04
CA GLN A 377 14.57 17.65 23.10
C GLN A 377 16.02 17.45 22.65
N HIS A 378 16.22 16.87 21.46
CA HIS A 378 17.54 16.56 20.92
C HIS A 378 18.35 17.84 20.64
N PRO A 379 19.64 17.92 21.04
CA PRO A 379 20.48 19.12 20.81
C PRO A 379 20.56 19.56 19.34
N GLY A 380 20.48 18.60 18.43
CA GLY A 380 20.42 18.85 16.99
C GLY A 380 19.22 19.70 16.60
N TYR A 381 18.06 19.58 17.26
CA TYR A 381 16.88 20.37 16.93
C TYR A 381 17.12 21.86 17.18
N GLN A 382 17.65 22.22 18.35
CA GLN A 382 18.03 23.60 18.63
C GLN A 382 19.10 24.11 17.65
N THR A 383 20.08 23.28 17.30
CA THR A 383 21.13 23.63 16.33
C THR A 383 20.55 23.91 14.93
N TRP A 384 19.58 23.10 14.48
CA TRP A 384 18.83 23.36 13.25
C TRP A 384 18.07 24.69 13.31
N GLN A 385 17.48 25.05 14.44
CA GLN A 385 16.76 26.31 14.61
C GLN A 385 17.69 27.53 14.57
N THR A 386 18.83 27.49 15.26
CA THR A 386 19.71 28.65 15.41
C THR A 386 20.75 28.80 14.31
N SER A 387 21.31 27.69 13.82
CA SER A 387 22.45 27.66 12.89
C SER A 387 22.11 27.05 11.53
N GLY A 388 20.98 26.34 11.42
CA GLY A 388 20.54 25.74 10.18
C GLY A 388 20.10 26.79 9.14
N PRO A 389 20.40 26.57 7.84
CA PRO A 389 20.05 27.49 6.77
C PRO A 389 18.53 27.47 6.54
N ASP A 390 17.96 28.59 6.08
CA ASP A 390 16.53 28.71 5.81
C ASP A 390 16.12 27.97 4.53
N THR A 391 16.01 26.65 4.66
CA THR A 391 15.72 25.70 3.59
C THR A 391 14.37 25.04 3.80
N ILE A 392 13.86 24.35 2.76
CA ILE A 392 12.67 23.53 2.90
C ILE A 392 12.83 22.48 4.01
N TRP A 393 14.02 21.92 4.19
CA TRP A 393 14.29 20.90 5.22
C TRP A 393 14.20 21.46 6.63
N LYS A 394 14.73 22.66 6.90
CA LYS A 394 14.57 23.32 8.21
C LYS A 394 13.09 23.53 8.54
N ARG A 395 12.33 24.08 7.58
CA ARG A 395 10.89 24.33 7.74
C ARG A 395 10.10 23.04 7.88
N TRP A 396 10.46 22.00 7.13
CA TRP A 396 9.84 20.69 7.17
C TRP A 396 10.07 19.98 8.50
N ILE A 397 11.32 19.93 9.00
CA ILE A 397 11.62 19.37 10.34
C ILE A 397 10.82 20.11 11.42
N GLN A 398 10.80 21.44 11.37
CA GLN A 398 10.04 22.24 12.32
C GLN A 398 8.55 21.92 12.26
N ALA A 399 7.94 21.99 11.06
CA ALA A 399 6.52 21.74 10.87
C ALA A 399 6.15 20.33 11.34
N LEU A 400 6.89 19.32 10.88
CA LEU A 400 6.66 17.92 11.17
C LEU A 400 6.78 17.59 12.67
N LEU A 401 7.82 18.09 13.35
CA LEU A 401 8.00 17.82 14.78
C LEU A 401 7.06 18.63 15.67
N SER A 402 6.52 19.74 15.18
CA SER A 402 5.54 20.57 15.91
C SER A 402 4.08 20.16 15.69
N ASP A 403 3.80 19.27 14.73
CA ASP A 403 2.46 18.81 14.44
C ASP A 403 2.03 17.71 15.44
N GLU A 404 1.32 18.14 16.49
CA GLU A 404 0.74 17.25 17.49
C GLU A 404 -0.52 16.50 17.00
N SER A 405 -1.07 16.89 15.84
CA SER A 405 -2.25 16.22 15.26
C SER A 405 -1.90 14.90 14.56
N GLN A 406 -0.63 14.70 14.23
CA GLN A 406 -0.15 13.50 13.56
C GLN A 406 -0.10 12.30 14.51
N SER A 407 -0.92 11.29 14.21
CA SER A 407 -0.94 9.97 14.85
C SER A 407 0.14 9.03 14.27
N SER A 408 0.25 7.82 14.83
CA SER A 408 1.00 6.72 14.21
C SER A 408 0.61 6.55 12.73
N GLY A 409 1.61 6.32 11.88
CA GLY A 409 1.46 5.97 10.47
C GLY A 409 1.54 4.47 10.19
N ASP A 410 1.88 3.66 11.21
CA ASP A 410 2.10 2.21 11.09
C ASP A 410 0.97 1.36 11.67
N HIS A 411 0.05 1.94 12.44
CA HIS A 411 -1.14 1.25 12.95
C HIS A 411 -2.32 2.18 13.26
N VAL A 412 -3.55 1.69 13.07
CA VAL A 412 -4.77 2.38 13.52
C VAL A 412 -5.90 1.41 13.81
N ARG A 413 -6.80 1.81 14.70
CA ARG A 413 -8.05 1.10 15.01
C ARG A 413 -9.25 2.01 14.77
N VAL A 414 -10.18 1.58 13.91
CA VAL A 414 -11.40 2.32 13.57
C VAL A 414 -12.62 1.46 13.90
N ALA A 415 -13.57 2.01 14.66
CA ALA A 415 -14.84 1.35 14.95
C ALA A 415 -15.93 1.87 14.01
N TYR A 416 -16.59 0.97 13.28
CA TYR A 416 -17.67 1.28 12.34
C TYR A 416 -19.03 1.41 13.02
#